data_AF-A0A6P0XRZ1-F1
#
_entry.id   AF-A0A6P0XRZ1-F1
#
_cell.length_a   1.000
_cell.length_b   1.000
_cell.length_c   1.000
_cell.angle_alpha   90.00
_cell.angle_beta   90.00
_cell.angle_gamma   90.00
#
_symmetry.space_group_name_H-M   'P 1'
#
loop_
_entity.id
_entity.type
_entity.pdbx_description
1 polymer ?
#
loop_
_entity_poly.entity_id
_entity_poly.type
_entity_poly.pdbx_seq_one_letter_code
_entity_poly.pdbx_strand_id
1 'polypeptide(L)' 'MVRRRNISYGTQTAEGTASWHTFMSLVATTRKLGLSFFEYVHDRISQIGHFSYQLSVISYQLSVISYQ' A
#
# COMPACT_ATOMS: atom_id res chain seq x y z
N MET A 1 34.43 -1.64 -19.68
CA MET A 1 33.31 -0.71 -19.98
C MET A 1 31.99 -1.49 -19.83
N VAL A 2 31.22 -1.25 -18.76
CA VAL A 2 29.93 -1.94 -18.53
C VAL A 2 28.83 -1.21 -19.29
N ARG A 3 28.18 -1.89 -20.25
CA ARG A 3 26.98 -1.37 -20.92
C ARG A 3 25.82 -1.46 -19.94
N ARG A 4 25.33 -0.32 -19.44
CA ARG A 4 24.05 -0.29 -18.70
C ARG A 4 22.95 -0.69 -19.69
N ARG A 5 22.25 -1.80 -19.43
CA ARG A 5 21.02 -2.12 -20.17
C ARG A 5 20.02 -1.01 -19.88
N ASN A 6 19.35 -0.51 -20.92
CA ASN A 6 18.19 0.36 -20.75
C ASN A 6 17.07 -0.50 -20.14
N ILE A 7 17.00 -0.51 -18.81
CA ILE A 7 15.93 -1.18 -18.08
C ILE A 7 14.74 -0.23 -18.03
N SER A 8 13.63 -0.63 -18.64
CA SER A 8 12.38 0.09 -18.51
C SER A 8 11.88 -0.03 -17.07
N TYR A 9 11.47 1.08 -16.47
CA TYR A 9 10.83 1.10 -15.15
C TYR A 9 9.40 0.53 -15.15
N GLY A 10 8.87 0.20 -16.33
CA GLY A 10 7.56 -0.42 -16.50
C GLY A 10 7.58 -1.90 -16.13
N THR A 11 6.39 -2.39 -15.76
CA THR A 11 6.12 -3.80 -15.50
C THR A 11 6.18 -4.59 -16.81
N GLN A 12 6.76 -5.79 -16.76
CA GLN A 12 6.95 -6.63 -17.94
C GLN A 12 5.81 -7.63 -18.14
N THR A 13 5.02 -7.89 -17.09
CA THR A 13 3.90 -8.82 -17.10
C THR A 13 2.62 -8.15 -16.60
N ALA A 14 1.48 -8.72 -16.97
CA ALA A 14 0.17 -8.24 -16.52
C ALA A 14 0.04 -8.34 -14.98
N GLU A 15 0.56 -9.41 -14.37
CA GLU A 15 0.60 -9.56 -12.92
C GLU A 15 1.44 -8.46 -12.28
N GLY A 16 2.60 -8.13 -12.86
CA GLY A 16 3.44 -7.04 -12.39
C GLY A 16 2.70 -5.71 -12.42
N THR A 17 1.95 -5.44 -13.50
CA THR A 17 1.09 -4.25 -13.61
C THR A 17 0.02 -4.23 -12.52
N ALA A 18 -0.67 -5.35 -12.28
CA ALA A 18 -1.69 -5.44 -11.24
C ALA A 18 -1.10 -5.25 -9.82
N SER A 19 0.07 -5.84 -9.54
CA SER A 19 0.80 -5.61 -8.28
C SER A 19 1.21 -4.15 -8.13
N TRP A 20 1.71 -3.51 -9.19
CA TRP A 20 2.05 -2.08 -9.19
C TRP A 20 0.83 -1.21 -8.87
N HIS A 21 -0.32 -1.45 -9.50
CA HIS A 21 -1.57 -0.75 -9.19
C HIS A 21 -1.97 -0.90 -7.72
N THR A 22 -1.84 -2.11 -7.17
CA THR A 22 -2.12 -2.38 -5.75
C THR A 22 -1.21 -1.56 -4.84
N PHE A 23 0.10 -1.55 -5.10
CA PHE A 23 1.05 -0.78 -4.30
C PHE A 23 0.81 0.73 -4.41
N MET A 24 0.51 1.24 -5.59
CA MET A 24 0.18 2.66 -5.76
C MET A 24 -1.09 3.05 -5.02
N SER A 25 -2.10 2.18 -5.00
CA SER A 25 -3.30 2.38 -4.18
C SER A 25 -2.98 2.43 -2.69
N LEU A 26 -2.14 1.51 -2.20
CA LEU A 26 -1.68 1.50 -0.80
C LEU A 26 -0.88 2.77 -0.43
N VAL A 27 0.02 3.23 -1.31
CA VAL A 27 0.75 4.49 -1.07
C VAL A 27 -0.23 5.66 -0.99
N ALA A 28 -1.24 5.70 -1.85
CA ALA A 28 -2.26 6.75 -1.80
C ALA A 28 -3.07 6.70 -0.49
N THR A 29 -3.46 5.52 -0.01
CA THR A 29 -4.22 5.38 1.24
C THR A 29 -3.37 5.76 2.46
N THR A 30 -2.13 5.28 2.57
CA THR A 30 -1.26 5.64 3.70
C THR A 30 -1.01 7.13 3.72
N ARG A 31 -0.81 7.78 2.56
CA ARG A 31 -0.69 9.24 2.47
C ARG A 31 -1.95 9.99 2.89
N LYS A 32 -3.14 9.52 2.49
CA LYS A 32 -4.42 10.12 2.93
C LYS A 32 -4.61 10.05 4.44
N LEU A 33 -4.09 8.99 5.07
CA LEU A 33 -4.16 8.78 6.52
C LEU A 33 -2.99 9.44 7.29
N GLY A 34 -2.03 10.06 6.59
CA GLY A 34 -0.84 10.65 7.22
C GLY A 34 0.18 9.63 7.74
N LEU A 35 0.14 8.40 7.22
CA LEU A 35 1.00 7.29 7.63
C LEU A 35 2.16 7.06 6.65
N SER A 36 3.29 6.58 7.18
CA SER A 36 4.40 6.11 6.36
C SER A 36 4.03 4.77 5.70
N PHE A 37 4.16 4.70 4.37
CA PHE A 37 3.94 3.46 3.63
C PHE A 37 4.90 2.35 4.08
N PHE A 38 6.17 2.68 4.34
CA PHE A 38 7.17 1.69 4.74
C PHE A 38 6.88 1.12 6.13
N GLU A 39 6.49 1.96 7.09
CA GLU A 39 6.12 1.50 8.44
C GLU A 39 4.89 0.61 8.39
N TYR A 40 3.90 0.95 7.55
CA TYR A 40 2.74 0.11 7.31
C TYR A 40 3.13 -1.26 6.76
N VAL A 41 3.96 -1.32 5.71
CA VAL A 41 4.41 -2.61 5.13
C VAL A 41 5.22 -3.41 6.15
N HIS A 42 6.13 -2.77 6.88
CA HIS A 42 6.92 -3.43 7.91
C HIS A 42 6.04 -4.01 9.02
N ASP A 43 5.07 -3.25 9.54
CA ASP A 43 4.11 -3.73 10.54
C ASP A 43 3.31 -4.95 10.05
N ARG A 44 2.87 -4.94 8.78
CA ARG A 44 2.10 -6.04 8.19
C ARG A 44 2.94 -7.31 7.97
N ILE A 45 4.21 -7.17 7.57
CA ILE A 45 5.11 -8.32 7.38
C ILE A 45 5.55 -8.89 8.74
N SER A 46 5.88 -8.02 9.68
CA SER A 46 6.35 -8.39 11.03
C SER A 46 5.21 -8.79 11.97
N GLN A 47 3.95 -8.62 11.55
CA GLN A 47 2.73 -8.96 12.31
C GLN A 47 2.66 -8.27 13.69
N ILE A 48 3.23 -7.07 13.81
CA ILE A 48 3.30 -6.30 15.07
C ILE A 48 1.91 -5.78 15.45
N GLY A 49 1.06 -5.46 14.46
CA GLY A 49 -0.34 -5.11 14.66
C GLY A 49 -0.58 -3.67 15.09
N HIS A 50 0.42 -2.80 15.02
CA HIS A 50 0.34 -1.40 15.42
C HIS A 50 -0.69 -0.62 14.58
N PHE A 51 -0.74 -0.88 13.27
CA PHE A 51 -1.70 -0.23 12.38
C PHE A 51 -3.07 -0.94 12.32
N SER A 52 -3.17 -2.17 12.84
CA SER A 52 -4.42 -2.95 12.80
C SER A 52 -5.55 -2.27 13.57
N TYR A 53 -5.26 -1.67 14.72
CA TYR A 53 -6.27 -0.94 15.50
C TYR A 53 -6.76 0.32 14.76
N GLN A 54 -5.85 1.14 14.25
CA GLN A 54 -6.22 2.36 13.51
C GLN A 54 -7.06 2.05 12.26
N LEU A 55 -6.68 1.03 11.49
CA LEU A 55 -7.42 0.64 10.28
C LEU A 55 -8.80 0.05 10.61
N SER A 56 -8.91 -0.71 11.70
CA SER A 56 -10.19 -1.22 12.21
C SER A 56 -11.15 -0.08 12.55
N VAL A 57 -10.66 0.95 13.26
CA VAL A 57 -11.47 2.12 13.63
C VAL A 57 -11.93 2.88 12.39
N ILE A 58 -11.07 3.14 11.41
CA ILE A 58 -11.44 3.83 10.16
C ILE A 58 -12.50 3.02 9.39
N SER A 59 -12.32 1.71 9.29
CA SER A 59 -13.29 0.81 8.64
C SER A 59 -14.65 0.85 9.33
N TYR A 60 -14.66 0.83 10.67
CA TYR A 60 -15.88 0.93 11.46
C TYR A 60 -16.58 2.28 11.28
N GLN A 61 -15.85 3.40 11.28
CA GLN A 61 -16.44 4.73 11.04
C GLN A 61 -17.05 4.85 9.64
N LEU A 62 -16.38 4.35 8.60
CA LEU A 62 -16.91 4.33 7.24
C LEU A 62 -18.17 3.45 7.12
N SER A 63 -18.17 2.31 7.83
CA SER A 63 -19.32 1.41 7.92
C SER A 63 -20.53 2.12 8.53
N VAL A 64 -20.37 2.76 9.69
CA VAL A 64 -21.44 3.52 10.37
C VAL A 64 -22.01 4.63 9.49
N ILE A 65 -21.17 5.37 8.76
CA ILE A 65 -21.62 6.42 7.83
C ILE A 65 -22.40 5.83 6.65
N SER A 66 -22.02 4.64 6.17
CA SER A 66 -22.71 3.99 5.06
C SER A 66 -24.08 3.40 5.43
N TYR A 67 -24.32 3.14 6.72
CA TYR A 67 -25.58 2.59 7.21
C TYR A 67 -26.64 3.66 7.56
N GLN A 68 -26.27 4.94 7.54
CA GLN A 68 -27.15 6.09 7.78
C GLN A 68 -27.61 6.70 6.46
#